data_AF-A0A7K3GEH5-F1
#
_entry.id   AF-A0A7K3GEH5-F1
#
_cell.length_a   1.000
_cell.length_b   1.000
_cell.length_c   1.000
_cell.angle_alpha   90.00
_cell.angle_beta   90.00
_cell.angle_gamma   90.00
#
_symmetry.space_group_name_H-M   'P 1'
#
loop_
_entity.id
_entity.type
_entity.pdbx_description
1 polymer ?
#
loop_
_entity_poly.entity_id
_entity_poly.type
_entity_poly.pdbx_seq_one_letter_code
_entity_poly.pdbx_strand_id
1 'polypeptide(L)'
;MTEAGVDDVSFSAKIEPSGTTVLRLLSPSLAVEPGIGNPHPGALILIEDSLPEPWRRLPDPTHEARPASSADPELLKRTLRERLPDAIGATEEEIAAAEARLGVGLPEELKVLYRVTRARWEDWGDDYEMADGVFEAVRCELSSVDDLYIAEASTRHCRWEHAAMEAVVTRPDAAVQGVVGSPGWIVFGENGGGDQLAVDLTPGPRGHTGQIILLSHEESVGAELLADSLTDWVLDRETHERRHRREEPPLVAHVNHASIKSVREAAHPGLEVLSIGVWDGA
;
A
#
# COMPACT_ATOMS: atom_id res chain seq x y z
N MET A 1 27.68 0.06 -5.52
CA MET A 1 27.39 1.20 -4.61
C MET A 1 26.09 0.89 -3.88
N THR A 2 26.03 -0.33 -3.34
CA THR A 2 24.87 -1.02 -2.75
C THR A 2 25.13 -1.13 -1.26
N GLU A 3 25.21 0.02 -0.58
CA GLU A 3 25.54 0.05 0.85
C GLU A 3 24.61 0.97 1.66
N ALA A 4 23.49 1.44 1.07
CA ALA A 4 22.58 2.34 1.76
C ALA A 4 21.07 2.06 1.59
N GLY A 5 20.65 1.06 0.80
CA GLY A 5 19.21 0.81 0.60
C GLY A 5 18.45 2.02 0.04
N VAL A 6 19.12 2.81 -0.80
CA VAL A 6 18.54 4.01 -1.43
C VAL A 6 18.21 3.65 -2.87
N ASP A 7 16.94 3.38 -3.15
CA ASP A 7 16.45 3.00 -4.49
C ASP A 7 16.30 4.19 -5.44
N ASP A 8 16.26 5.43 -4.90
CA ASP A 8 16.24 6.66 -5.71
C ASP A 8 17.05 7.80 -5.07
N VAL A 9 17.75 8.58 -5.90
CA VAL A 9 18.56 9.74 -5.49
C VAL A 9 18.11 10.98 -6.26
N SER A 10 17.47 11.91 -5.55
CA SER A 10 17.16 13.23 -6.08
C SER A 10 18.42 14.06 -6.25
N PHE A 11 18.54 14.79 -7.36
CA PHE A 11 19.66 15.72 -7.58
C PHE A 11 19.22 16.99 -8.28
N SER A 12 19.99 18.06 -8.08
CA SER A 12 19.92 19.26 -8.92
C SER A 12 21.26 19.47 -9.63
N ALA A 13 21.20 19.77 -10.92
CA ALA A 13 22.38 20.06 -11.72
C ALA A 13 22.29 21.50 -12.24
N LYS A 14 23.32 22.30 -11.95
CA LYS A 14 23.50 23.62 -12.59
C LYS A 14 24.67 23.50 -13.56
N ILE A 15 24.40 23.67 -14.85
CA ILE A 15 25.40 23.66 -15.92
C ILE A 15 25.61 25.09 -16.39
N GLU A 16 26.81 25.62 -16.21
CA GLU A 16 27.15 26.95 -16.70
C GLU A 16 27.57 26.91 -18.17
N PRO A 17 27.38 28.00 -18.95
CA PRO A 17 27.76 28.04 -20.37
C PRO A 17 29.24 27.76 -20.64
N SER A 18 30.09 27.92 -19.62
CA SER A 18 31.51 27.59 -19.62
C SER A 18 31.80 26.08 -19.58
N GLY A 19 30.79 25.24 -19.37
CA GLY A 19 30.91 23.79 -19.21
C GLY A 19 31.10 23.34 -17.76
N THR A 20 31.18 24.27 -16.79
CA THR A 20 31.25 23.92 -15.36
C THR A 20 29.88 23.41 -14.89
N THR A 21 29.85 22.19 -14.37
CA THR A 21 28.64 21.59 -13.80
C THR A 21 28.75 21.47 -12.29
N VAL A 22 27.76 21.98 -11.57
CA VAL A 22 27.57 21.73 -10.13
C VAL A 22 26.41 20.76 -9.97
N LEU A 23 26.72 19.54 -9.54
CA LEU A 23 25.75 18.53 -9.15
C LEU A 23 25.56 18.56 -7.63
N ARG A 24 24.32 18.74 -7.17
CA ARG A 24 23.95 18.62 -5.76
C ARG A 24 23.08 17.38 -5.61
N LEU A 25 23.59 16.39 -4.90
CA LEU A 25 22.82 15.22 -4.51
C LEU A 25 22.02 15.58 -3.26
N LEU A 26 20.71 15.33 -3.31
CA LEU A 26 19.80 15.43 -2.19
C LEU A 26 19.65 14.01 -1.65
N SER A 27 20.26 13.74 -0.51
CA SER A 27 20.04 12.46 0.17
C SER A 27 18.57 12.34 0.58
N PRO A 28 17.97 11.14 0.49
CA PRO A 28 16.67 10.89 1.10
C PRO A 28 16.73 11.29 2.57
N SER A 29 15.75 12.06 3.00
CA SER A 29 15.60 12.47 4.38
C SER A 29 14.15 12.27 4.76
N LEU A 30 13.89 11.68 5.92
CA LEU A 30 12.53 11.59 6.48
C LEU A 30 11.90 12.98 6.68
N ALA A 31 12.74 14.03 6.71
CA ALA A 31 12.29 15.41 6.81
C ALA A 31 12.00 16.09 5.45
N VAL A 32 12.23 15.42 4.33
CA VAL A 32 12.16 16.02 2.98
C VAL A 32 11.39 15.10 2.04
N GLU A 33 10.24 15.56 1.57
CA GLU A 33 9.50 14.85 0.52
C GLU A 33 9.96 15.32 -0.87
N PRO A 34 10.07 14.43 -1.87
CA PRO A 34 10.40 14.82 -3.24
C PRO A 34 9.28 15.69 -3.84
N GLY A 35 9.61 16.61 -4.74
CA GLY A 35 8.62 17.38 -5.51
C GLY A 35 8.07 16.59 -6.69
N ILE A 36 6.79 16.79 -7.05
CA ILE A 36 6.24 16.21 -8.30
C ILE A 36 6.73 17.04 -9.48
N GLY A 37 7.34 16.36 -10.46
CA GLY A 37 7.67 16.93 -11.78
C GLY A 37 8.67 18.08 -11.74
N ASN A 38 9.42 18.26 -10.65
CA ASN A 38 10.40 19.33 -10.51
C ASN A 38 11.60 18.93 -9.64
N PRO A 39 12.76 19.59 -9.79
CA PRO A 39 14.01 19.20 -9.13
C PRO A 39 14.11 19.69 -7.67
N HIS A 40 13.02 20.22 -7.11
CA HIS A 40 13.01 20.77 -5.76
C HIS A 40 12.30 19.82 -4.79
N PRO A 41 12.72 19.81 -3.50
CA PRO A 41 11.94 19.14 -2.47
C PRO A 41 10.52 19.72 -2.43
N GLY A 42 9.52 18.84 -2.32
CA GLY A 42 8.10 19.19 -2.26
C GLY A 42 7.72 19.78 -0.91
N ALA A 43 7.94 19.02 0.16
CA ALA A 43 7.64 19.45 1.54
C ALA A 43 8.84 19.24 2.46
N LEU A 44 8.93 20.07 3.50
CA LEU A 44 9.91 19.95 4.57
C LEU A 44 9.18 19.73 5.89
N ILE A 45 9.39 18.57 6.51
CA ILE A 45 8.88 18.23 7.84
C ILE A 45 9.90 18.77 8.85
N LEU A 46 9.59 19.92 9.43
CA LEU A 46 10.50 20.63 10.34
C LEU A 46 10.48 20.06 11.77
N ILE A 47 9.40 19.34 12.11
CA ILE A 47 9.19 18.74 13.43
C ILE A 47 8.76 17.30 13.17
N GLU A 48 9.52 16.35 13.71
CA GLU A 48 9.16 14.94 13.66
C GLU A 48 7.75 14.74 14.24
N ASP A 49 6.98 13.83 13.66
CA ASP A 49 5.58 13.56 14.03
C ASP A 49 4.59 14.72 13.81
N SER A 50 4.94 15.78 13.07
CA SER A 50 4.02 16.89 12.77
C SER A 50 3.04 16.63 11.64
N LEU A 51 3.08 15.44 11.02
CA LEU A 51 2.16 15.05 9.96
C LEU A 51 0.71 14.92 10.50
N PRO A 52 -0.30 15.14 9.65
CA PRO A 52 -1.70 15.12 10.08
C PRO A 52 -2.09 13.75 10.67
N GLU A 53 -3.08 13.76 11.56
CA GLU A 53 -3.52 12.55 12.27
C GLU A 53 -3.87 11.38 11.32
N PRO A 54 -4.63 11.58 10.21
CA PRO A 54 -4.89 10.53 9.23
C PRO A 54 -3.63 9.79 8.76
N TRP A 55 -2.55 10.53 8.50
CA TRP A 55 -1.29 9.99 7.99
C TRP A 55 -0.48 9.23 9.05
N ARG A 56 -0.67 9.58 10.32
CA ARG A 56 0.02 8.94 11.46
C ARG A 56 -0.80 7.82 12.10
N ARG A 57 -2.07 7.66 11.70
CA ARG A 57 -3.00 6.74 12.34
C ARG A 57 -2.60 5.29 12.08
N LEU A 58 -2.18 4.61 13.13
CA LEU A 58 -1.93 3.18 13.13
C LEU A 58 -3.24 2.39 13.21
N PRO A 59 -3.28 1.15 12.69
CA PRO A 59 -4.43 0.26 12.81
C PRO A 59 -4.74 -0.03 14.28
N ASP A 60 -6.02 -0.18 14.57
CA ASP A 60 -6.48 -0.69 15.86
C ASP A 60 -6.07 -2.17 16.02
N PRO A 61 -5.79 -2.65 17.24
CA PRO A 61 -5.34 -4.02 17.46
C PRO A 61 -6.36 -5.08 17.02
N THR A 62 -5.87 -6.14 16.37
CA THR A 62 -6.68 -7.17 15.70
C THR A 62 -6.71 -8.51 16.43
N HIS A 63 -6.66 -8.48 17.76
CA HIS A 63 -6.37 -9.65 18.62
C HIS A 63 -7.23 -10.91 18.41
N GLU A 64 -8.40 -10.80 17.76
CA GLU A 64 -9.31 -11.92 17.52
C GLU A 64 -9.36 -12.39 16.07
N ALA A 65 -8.71 -11.66 15.15
CA ALA A 65 -8.69 -12.01 13.74
C ALA A 65 -7.97 -13.34 13.52
N ARG A 66 -8.54 -14.14 12.62
CA ARG A 66 -8.00 -15.45 12.23
C ARG A 66 -8.03 -15.55 10.71
N PRO A 67 -7.18 -16.41 10.12
CA PRO A 67 -7.31 -16.79 8.72
C PRO A 67 -8.73 -17.25 8.40
N ALA A 68 -9.18 -16.92 7.20
CA ALA A 68 -10.47 -17.36 6.71
C ALA A 68 -10.54 -18.89 6.63
N SER A 69 -11.75 -19.45 6.70
CA SER A 69 -11.94 -20.90 6.51
C SER A 69 -11.57 -21.39 5.11
N SER A 70 -11.44 -20.47 4.15
CA SER A 70 -11.01 -20.73 2.78
C SER A 70 -9.49 -20.75 2.60
N ALA A 71 -8.71 -20.28 3.58
CA ALA A 71 -7.26 -20.37 3.53
C ALA A 71 -6.81 -21.84 3.57
N ASP A 72 -6.34 -22.35 2.44
CA ASP A 72 -5.94 -23.75 2.26
C ASP A 72 -4.55 -23.80 1.57
N PRO A 73 -3.46 -23.77 2.37
CA PRO A 73 -2.10 -23.78 1.84
C PRO A 73 -1.78 -25.00 0.95
N GLU A 74 -2.40 -26.16 1.19
CA GLU A 74 -2.16 -27.36 0.38
C GLU A 74 -2.86 -27.26 -0.98
N LEU A 75 -4.10 -26.76 -1.01
CA LEU A 75 -4.81 -26.48 -2.26
C LEU A 75 -4.08 -25.41 -3.08
N LEU A 76 -3.69 -24.31 -2.44
CA LEU A 76 -2.90 -23.24 -3.06
C LEU A 76 -1.63 -23.78 -3.70
N LYS A 77 -0.84 -24.56 -2.94
CA LYS A 77 0.41 -25.16 -3.43
C LYS A 77 0.18 -26.05 -4.65
N ARG A 78 -0.85 -26.91 -4.61
CA ARG A 78 -1.17 -27.80 -5.73
C ARG A 78 -1.53 -26.99 -6.96
N THR A 79 -2.44 -26.02 -6.82
CA THR A 79 -2.90 -25.18 -7.93
C THR A 79 -1.76 -24.37 -8.54
N LEU A 80 -0.90 -23.76 -7.72
CA LEU A 80 0.26 -23.01 -8.22
C LEU A 80 1.26 -23.90 -8.93
N ARG A 81 1.59 -25.09 -8.42
CA ARG A 81 2.51 -26.04 -9.09
C ARG A 81 1.94 -26.61 -10.38
N GLU A 82 0.62 -26.75 -10.48
CA GLU A 82 -0.05 -27.14 -11.73
C GLU A 82 0.06 -26.03 -12.79
N ARG A 83 -0.05 -24.75 -12.37
CA ARG A 83 0.03 -23.59 -13.27
C ARG A 83 1.48 -23.18 -13.61
N LEU A 84 2.41 -23.41 -12.69
CA LEU A 84 3.82 -23.01 -12.76
C LEU A 84 4.74 -24.22 -12.50
N PRO A 85 4.77 -25.23 -13.39
CA PRO A 85 5.49 -26.47 -13.15
C PRO A 85 7.02 -26.31 -13.09
N ASP A 86 7.56 -25.33 -13.81
CA ASP A 86 9.00 -25.10 -13.96
C ASP A 86 9.51 -23.91 -13.14
N ALA A 87 8.66 -23.30 -12.32
CA ALA A 87 9.04 -22.15 -11.50
C ALA A 87 10.02 -22.54 -10.38
N ILE A 88 10.94 -21.62 -10.09
CA ILE A 88 11.94 -21.78 -9.02
C ILE A 88 11.38 -21.17 -7.75
N GLY A 89 11.18 -22.00 -6.73
CA GLY A 89 10.76 -21.56 -5.40
C GLY A 89 11.88 -20.91 -4.60
N ALA A 90 11.51 -20.03 -3.67
CA ALA A 90 12.38 -19.50 -2.64
C ALA A 90 12.77 -20.59 -1.64
N THR A 91 14.01 -20.53 -1.18
CA THR A 91 14.54 -21.32 -0.07
C THR A 91 13.99 -20.82 1.27
N GLU A 92 14.03 -21.67 2.30
CA GLU A 92 13.58 -21.25 3.64
C GLU A 92 14.49 -20.13 4.19
N GLU A 93 15.76 -20.11 3.80
CA GLU A 93 16.70 -19.03 4.14
C GLU A 93 16.30 -17.69 3.50
N GLU A 94 15.88 -17.69 2.24
CA GLU A 94 15.37 -16.49 1.55
C GLU A 94 14.08 -15.97 2.19
N ILE A 95 13.15 -16.89 2.53
CA ILE A 95 11.92 -16.53 3.23
C ILE A 95 12.23 -15.94 4.62
N ALA A 96 13.12 -16.57 5.39
CA ALA A 96 13.53 -16.07 6.70
C ALA A 96 14.23 -14.71 6.62
N ALA A 97 15.01 -14.46 5.55
CA ALA A 97 15.63 -13.17 5.31
C ALA A 97 14.58 -12.08 5.01
N ALA A 98 13.55 -12.38 4.22
CA ALA A 98 12.44 -11.48 3.98
C ALA A 98 11.66 -11.17 5.28
N GLU A 99 11.33 -12.18 6.09
CA GLU A 99 10.69 -11.99 7.39
C GLU A 99 11.52 -11.09 8.33
N ALA A 100 12.83 -11.32 8.38
CA ALA A 100 13.74 -10.51 9.19
C ALA A 100 13.82 -9.06 8.70
N ARG A 101 13.79 -8.84 7.38
CA ARG A 101 13.81 -7.51 6.75
C ARG A 101 12.51 -6.75 6.98
N LEU A 102 11.38 -7.42 6.87
CA LEU A 102 10.05 -6.85 7.07
C LEU A 102 9.71 -6.63 8.56
N GLY A 103 10.37 -7.36 9.47
CA GLY A 103 10.06 -7.33 10.90
C GLY A 103 8.75 -8.03 11.28
N VAL A 104 8.13 -8.72 10.32
CA VAL A 104 6.88 -9.49 10.49
C VAL A 104 7.01 -10.84 9.79
N GLY A 105 6.40 -11.87 10.39
CA GLY A 105 6.35 -13.21 9.78
C GLY A 105 5.40 -13.23 8.58
N LEU A 106 5.79 -13.90 7.49
CA LEU A 106 4.92 -14.10 6.36
C LEU A 106 3.79 -15.09 6.77
N PRO A 107 2.54 -14.87 6.37
CA PRO A 107 1.48 -15.85 6.57
C PRO A 107 1.75 -17.11 5.75
N GLU A 108 1.24 -18.27 6.22
CA GLU A 108 1.60 -19.57 5.64
C GLU A 108 1.27 -19.67 4.14
N GLU A 109 0.14 -19.10 3.70
CA GLU A 109 -0.21 -19.07 2.28
C GLU A 109 0.82 -18.29 1.44
N LEU A 110 1.32 -17.17 1.95
CA LEU A 110 2.34 -16.37 1.26
C LEU A 110 3.68 -17.11 1.22
N LYS A 111 4.06 -17.83 2.28
CA LYS A 111 5.23 -18.73 2.25
C LYS A 111 5.04 -19.83 1.21
N VAL A 112 3.85 -20.41 1.11
CA VAL A 112 3.54 -21.42 0.09
C VAL A 112 3.69 -20.86 -1.32
N LEU A 113 3.18 -19.65 -1.59
CA LEU A 113 3.37 -18.98 -2.88
C LEU A 113 4.86 -18.85 -3.20
N TYR A 114 5.65 -18.30 -2.28
CA TYR A 114 7.08 -18.10 -2.51
C TYR A 114 7.89 -19.40 -2.60
N ARG A 115 7.48 -20.47 -1.92
CA ARG A 115 8.07 -21.81 -2.09
C ARG A 115 7.79 -22.44 -3.46
N VAL A 116 6.80 -21.93 -4.20
CA VAL A 116 6.54 -22.35 -5.59
C VAL A 116 7.28 -21.46 -6.57
N THR A 117 7.25 -20.15 -6.37
CA THR A 117 7.94 -19.19 -7.23
C THR A 117 8.53 -18.05 -6.41
N ARG A 118 9.83 -17.77 -6.54
CA ARG A 118 10.50 -16.61 -5.93
C ARG A 118 10.38 -15.33 -6.75
N ALA A 119 9.76 -15.41 -7.92
CA ALA A 119 9.45 -14.31 -8.82
C ALA A 119 10.62 -13.34 -9.09
N ARG A 120 11.84 -13.88 -9.24
CA ARG A 120 13.01 -13.11 -9.63
C ARG A 120 13.10 -13.02 -11.14
N TRP A 121 13.30 -11.81 -11.65
CA TRP A 121 13.48 -11.57 -13.09
C TRP A 121 14.67 -12.38 -13.65
N GLU A 122 15.73 -12.56 -12.87
CA GLU A 122 16.91 -13.34 -13.27
C GLU A 122 16.61 -14.82 -13.54
N ASP A 123 15.52 -15.36 -12.98
CA ASP A 123 15.11 -16.74 -13.23
C ASP A 123 14.40 -16.90 -14.59
N TRP A 124 13.86 -15.81 -15.13
CA TRP A 124 13.12 -15.79 -16.38
C TRP A 124 14.03 -15.41 -17.58
N GLY A 125 15.10 -14.64 -17.33
CA GLY A 125 16.00 -14.19 -18.39
C GLY A 125 15.32 -13.20 -19.33
N ASP A 126 15.42 -13.41 -20.65
CA ASP A 126 14.72 -12.62 -21.67
C ASP A 126 13.30 -13.17 -22.00
N ASP A 127 12.80 -14.11 -21.18
CA ASP A 127 11.52 -14.80 -21.41
C ASP A 127 10.34 -14.04 -20.79
N TYR A 128 9.79 -13.10 -21.55
CA TYR A 128 8.58 -12.37 -21.16
C TYR A 128 7.34 -13.28 -21.03
N GLU A 129 7.32 -14.48 -21.64
CA GLU A 129 6.19 -15.42 -21.52
C GLU A 129 6.14 -16.05 -20.11
N MET A 130 7.29 -16.22 -19.44
CA MET A 130 7.35 -16.67 -18.05
C MET A 130 6.75 -15.64 -17.09
N ALA A 131 7.01 -14.35 -17.29
CA ALA A 131 6.42 -13.28 -16.49
C ALA A 131 4.89 -13.25 -16.64
N ASP A 132 4.39 -13.39 -17.86
CA ASP A 132 2.96 -13.49 -18.18
C ASP A 132 2.33 -14.73 -17.53
N GLY A 133 3.02 -15.87 -17.57
CA GLY A 133 2.57 -17.11 -16.90
C GLY A 133 2.44 -16.96 -15.39
N VAL A 134 3.36 -16.24 -14.73
CA VAL A 134 3.26 -15.92 -13.29
C VAL A 134 2.10 -14.98 -13.02
N PHE A 135 1.92 -13.95 -13.85
CA PHE A 135 0.77 -13.04 -13.77
C PHE A 135 -0.55 -13.81 -13.87
N GLU A 136 -0.73 -14.66 -14.87
CA GLU A 136 -1.95 -15.46 -15.05
C GLU A 136 -2.16 -16.46 -13.90
N ALA A 137 -1.07 -17.02 -13.36
CA ALA A 137 -1.16 -18.00 -12.29
C ALA A 137 -1.56 -17.40 -10.93
N VAL A 138 -1.00 -16.23 -10.61
CA VAL A 138 -1.14 -15.55 -9.31
C VAL A 138 -2.16 -14.42 -9.36
N ARG A 139 -2.50 -13.94 -10.57
CA ARG A 139 -3.42 -12.83 -10.90
C ARG A 139 -2.89 -11.43 -10.56
N CYS A 140 -1.58 -11.27 -10.40
CA CYS A 140 -0.92 -9.99 -10.20
C CYS A 140 0.52 -10.04 -10.71
N GLU A 141 1.11 -8.87 -10.93
CA GLU A 141 2.54 -8.71 -11.16
C GLU A 141 3.25 -8.98 -9.84
N LEU A 142 3.66 -10.23 -9.63
CA LEU A 142 4.23 -10.71 -8.38
C LEU A 142 5.63 -10.12 -8.16
N SER A 143 5.82 -9.44 -7.03
CA SER A 143 7.13 -8.97 -6.59
C SER A 143 8.01 -10.14 -6.14
N SER A 144 9.32 -10.03 -6.34
CA SER A 144 10.25 -11.02 -5.83
C SER A 144 10.20 -11.10 -4.31
N VAL A 145 10.61 -12.23 -3.73
CA VAL A 145 10.67 -12.38 -2.26
C VAL A 145 11.56 -11.33 -1.59
N ASP A 146 12.55 -10.81 -2.32
CA ASP A 146 13.47 -9.79 -1.83
C ASP A 146 12.88 -8.39 -1.87
N ASP A 147 11.87 -8.17 -2.72
CA ASP A 147 11.26 -6.86 -2.98
C ASP A 147 9.95 -6.64 -2.21
N LEU A 148 9.49 -7.63 -1.44
CA LEU A 148 8.37 -7.47 -0.51
C LEU A 148 8.58 -6.25 0.39
N TYR A 149 7.55 -5.46 0.68
CA TYR A 149 7.66 -4.35 1.64
C TYR A 149 6.36 -4.16 2.42
N ILE A 150 6.43 -3.36 3.48
CA ILE A 150 5.27 -3.03 4.30
C ILE A 150 4.63 -1.77 3.74
N ALA A 151 3.32 -1.80 3.51
CA ALA A 151 2.54 -0.63 3.11
C ALA A 151 2.35 0.32 4.29
N GLU A 152 3.37 1.10 4.57
CA GLU A 152 3.33 2.19 5.54
C GLU A 152 2.88 3.49 4.86
N ALA A 153 2.54 4.51 5.64
CA ALA A 153 2.12 5.79 5.07
C ALA A 153 3.19 6.38 4.13
N SER A 154 4.47 6.23 4.45
CA SER A 154 5.59 6.70 3.62
C SER A 154 5.77 5.95 2.30
N THR A 155 5.18 4.75 2.13
CA THR A 155 5.27 3.97 0.89
C THR A 155 4.03 4.14 0.00
N ARG A 156 3.05 4.93 0.42
CA ARG A 156 1.86 5.25 -0.38
C ARG A 156 2.24 6.20 -1.53
N HIS A 157 1.59 6.01 -2.68
CA HIS A 157 1.74 6.91 -3.82
C HIS A 157 1.09 8.28 -3.58
N CYS A 158 -0.03 8.32 -2.86
CA CYS A 158 -0.68 9.55 -2.43
C CYS A 158 0.07 10.18 -1.26
N ARG A 159 0.24 11.51 -1.26
CA ARG A 159 0.93 12.25 -0.20
C ARG A 159 0.06 12.61 0.99
N TRP A 160 0.68 13.00 2.11
CA TRP A 160 -0.02 13.39 3.34
C TRP A 160 -0.98 14.56 3.16
N GLU A 161 -0.76 15.47 2.21
CA GLU A 161 -1.68 16.60 1.99
C GLU A 161 -3.06 16.14 1.55
N HIS A 162 -3.13 15.03 0.80
CA HIS A 162 -4.39 14.44 0.36
C HIS A 162 -5.08 13.74 1.54
N ALA A 163 -4.33 12.95 2.31
CA ALA A 163 -4.86 12.30 3.51
C ALA A 163 -5.30 13.32 4.59
N ALA A 164 -4.67 14.49 4.65
CA ALA A 164 -5.08 15.59 5.53
C ALA A 164 -6.50 16.11 5.25
N MET A 165 -7.01 15.85 4.04
CA MET A 165 -8.35 16.22 3.61
C MET A 165 -9.38 15.10 3.80
N GLU A 166 -8.96 13.96 4.35
CA GLU A 166 -9.80 12.78 4.53
C GLU A 166 -9.96 12.41 6.01
N ALA A 167 -11.07 11.74 6.34
CA ALA A 167 -11.32 11.21 7.68
C ALA A 167 -11.01 9.71 7.70
N VAL A 168 -10.12 9.29 8.59
CA VAL A 168 -9.80 7.87 8.83
C VAL A 168 -10.89 7.25 9.70
N VAL A 169 -11.57 6.23 9.16
CA VAL A 169 -12.64 5.52 9.87
C VAL A 169 -12.56 4.03 9.61
N THR A 170 -12.47 3.27 10.70
CA THR A 170 -12.73 1.83 10.67
C THR A 170 -14.13 1.58 11.20
N ARG A 171 -15.04 1.15 10.31
CA ARG A 171 -16.42 0.85 10.71
C ARG A 171 -16.47 -0.48 11.50
N PRO A 172 -17.43 -0.66 12.43
CA PRO A 172 -17.58 -1.92 13.16
C PRO A 172 -17.85 -3.14 12.26
N ASP A 173 -18.33 -2.92 11.04
CA ASP A 173 -18.61 -3.95 10.04
C ASP A 173 -17.52 -4.08 8.95
N ALA A 174 -16.43 -3.30 9.03
CA ALA A 174 -15.39 -3.29 8.01
C ALA A 174 -14.51 -4.55 8.07
N ALA A 175 -14.19 -5.14 6.91
CA ALA A 175 -13.17 -6.20 6.82
C ALA A 175 -11.77 -5.62 6.76
N VAL A 176 -11.61 -4.40 6.25
CA VAL A 176 -10.33 -3.68 6.17
C VAL A 176 -10.37 -2.43 7.05
N GLN A 177 -9.27 -2.10 7.72
CA GLN A 177 -9.18 -0.85 8.48
C GLN A 177 -8.95 0.34 7.56
N GLY A 178 -9.64 1.45 7.82
CA GLY A 178 -9.59 2.66 6.98
C GLY A 178 -8.36 3.52 7.21
N VAL A 179 -7.19 2.94 7.47
CA VAL A 179 -5.93 3.65 7.73
C VAL A 179 -5.17 3.92 6.43
N VAL A 180 -4.22 4.87 6.45
CA VAL A 180 -3.36 5.18 5.29
C VAL A 180 -2.38 4.04 4.99
N GLY A 181 -1.82 3.45 6.04
CA GLY A 181 -0.90 2.32 5.96
C GLY A 181 -0.88 1.55 7.28
N SER A 182 -0.34 0.35 7.25
CA SER A 182 -0.30 -0.56 8.39
C SER A 182 1.01 -1.35 8.45
N PRO A 183 1.60 -1.55 9.64
CA PRO A 183 2.73 -2.46 9.82
C PRO A 183 2.40 -3.93 9.51
N GLY A 184 1.12 -4.27 9.32
CA GLY A 184 0.65 -5.61 8.98
C GLY A 184 0.28 -5.79 7.51
N TRP A 185 0.42 -4.77 6.65
CA TRP A 185 0.10 -4.88 5.23
C TRP A 185 1.36 -5.19 4.43
N ILE A 186 1.52 -6.44 3.99
CA ILE A 186 2.70 -6.88 3.23
C ILE A 186 2.36 -6.79 1.75
N VAL A 187 2.92 -5.81 1.04
CA VAL A 187 2.78 -5.70 -0.41
C VAL A 187 3.57 -6.81 -1.07
N PHE A 188 2.90 -7.58 -1.94
CA PHE A 188 3.49 -8.71 -2.63
C PHE A 188 3.38 -8.63 -4.16
N GLY A 189 2.64 -7.66 -4.70
CA GLY A 189 2.56 -7.47 -6.13
C GLY A 189 1.73 -6.25 -6.52
N GLU A 190 1.56 -6.06 -7.82
CA GLU A 190 0.82 -4.94 -8.41
C GLU A 190 -0.16 -5.44 -9.47
N ASN A 191 -1.12 -4.61 -9.87
CA ASN A 191 -2.08 -4.95 -10.93
C ASN A 191 -1.64 -4.48 -12.34
N GLY A 192 -0.41 -3.95 -12.49
CA GLY A 192 0.09 -3.36 -13.73
C GLY A 192 -0.48 -1.96 -14.05
N GLY A 193 -1.41 -1.47 -13.24
CA GLY A 193 -2.02 -0.13 -13.33
C GLY A 193 -1.53 0.85 -12.26
N GLY A 194 -0.55 0.43 -11.44
CA GLY A 194 -0.01 1.21 -10.32
C GLY A 194 -0.69 0.94 -8.98
N ASP A 195 -1.75 0.12 -8.92
CA ASP A 195 -2.31 -0.30 -7.63
C ASP A 195 -1.50 -1.46 -7.06
N GLN A 196 -1.35 -1.43 -5.74
CA GLN A 196 -0.57 -2.42 -5.00
C GLN A 196 -1.51 -3.47 -4.41
N LEU A 197 -1.09 -4.74 -4.40
CA LEU A 197 -1.77 -5.83 -3.72
C LEU A 197 -0.99 -6.20 -2.47
N ALA A 198 -1.70 -6.27 -1.35
CA ALA A 198 -1.11 -6.61 -0.06
C ALA A 198 -1.85 -7.74 0.63
N VAL A 199 -1.10 -8.51 1.44
CA VAL A 199 -1.67 -9.41 2.43
C VAL A 199 -1.86 -8.66 3.73
N ASP A 200 -3.08 -8.70 4.28
CA ASP A 200 -3.45 -7.93 5.46
C ASP A 200 -3.41 -8.78 6.75
N LEU A 201 -2.45 -8.47 7.63
CA LEU A 201 -2.31 -9.08 8.95
C LEU A 201 -2.97 -8.25 10.07
N THR A 202 -3.53 -7.10 9.72
CA THR A 202 -4.20 -6.14 10.61
C THR A 202 -5.61 -5.80 10.10
N PRO A 203 -6.47 -6.83 9.88
CA PRO A 203 -7.79 -6.61 9.30
C PRO A 203 -8.71 -5.78 10.21
N GLY A 204 -9.80 -5.30 9.63
CA GLY A 204 -10.91 -4.71 10.38
C GLY A 204 -11.66 -5.73 11.25
N PRO A 205 -12.62 -5.27 12.07
CA PRO A 205 -13.34 -6.12 13.02
C PRO A 205 -14.08 -7.32 12.41
N ARG A 206 -14.35 -7.29 11.10
CA ARG A 206 -15.01 -8.36 10.35
C ARG A 206 -14.10 -9.10 9.37
N GLY A 207 -12.84 -8.72 9.29
CA GLY A 207 -11.90 -9.30 8.32
C GLY A 207 -11.14 -10.50 8.85
N HIS A 208 -10.27 -11.01 7.99
CA HIS A 208 -9.48 -12.21 8.19
C HIS A 208 -7.99 -11.92 8.10
N THR A 209 -7.19 -12.48 9.01
CA THR A 209 -5.73 -12.38 8.92
C THR A 209 -5.25 -13.14 7.69
N GLY A 210 -4.56 -12.47 6.78
CA GLY A 210 -4.12 -13.06 5.51
C GLY A 210 -5.05 -12.80 4.33
N GLN A 211 -6.09 -11.99 4.50
CA GLN A 211 -6.94 -11.54 3.38
C GLN A 211 -6.13 -10.69 2.39
N ILE A 212 -6.58 -10.65 1.13
CA ILE A 212 -5.93 -9.90 0.05
C ILE A 212 -6.64 -8.57 -0.12
N ILE A 213 -5.88 -7.49 -0.07
CA ILE A 213 -6.37 -6.12 -0.22
C ILE A 213 -5.70 -5.41 -1.39
N LEU A 214 -6.41 -4.46 -1.99
CA LEU A 214 -5.94 -3.54 -3.00
C LEU A 214 -5.75 -2.15 -2.41
N LEU A 215 -4.54 -1.65 -2.59
CA LEU A 215 -4.10 -0.33 -2.19
C LEU A 215 -4.09 0.54 -3.44
N SER A 216 -5.16 1.32 -3.63
CA SER A 216 -5.27 2.19 -4.80
C SER A 216 -4.16 3.25 -4.82
N HIS A 217 -3.64 3.55 -6.01
CA HIS A 217 -2.73 4.67 -6.21
C HIS A 217 -3.42 6.05 -6.28
N GLU A 218 -4.76 6.06 -6.33
CA GLU A 218 -5.58 7.28 -6.39
C GLU A 218 -6.24 7.62 -5.04
N GLU A 219 -6.51 6.63 -4.18
CA GLU A 219 -7.09 6.85 -2.85
C GLU A 219 -5.99 7.08 -1.80
N SER A 220 -6.12 8.12 -0.98
CA SER A 220 -5.09 8.46 0.02
C SER A 220 -5.25 7.73 1.36
N VAL A 221 -6.43 7.14 1.61
CA VAL A 221 -6.79 6.43 2.85
C VAL A 221 -7.51 5.13 2.51
N GLY A 222 -7.21 4.07 3.26
CA GLY A 222 -7.90 2.78 3.20
C GLY A 222 -7.38 1.86 2.10
N ALA A 223 -8.03 0.70 2.00
CA ALA A 223 -7.78 -0.32 1.00
C ALA A 223 -9.07 -1.12 0.72
N GLU A 224 -9.18 -1.71 -0.46
CA GLU A 224 -10.31 -2.53 -0.87
C GLU A 224 -10.04 -4.02 -0.59
N LEU A 225 -10.99 -4.75 -0.03
CA LEU A 225 -10.91 -6.21 0.07
C LEU A 225 -11.10 -6.85 -1.31
N LEU A 226 -10.16 -7.69 -1.73
CA LEU A 226 -10.25 -8.49 -2.95
C LEU A 226 -10.67 -9.93 -2.68
N ALA A 227 -10.12 -10.55 -1.63
CA ALA A 227 -10.41 -11.94 -1.27
C ALA A 227 -10.14 -12.22 0.22
N ASP A 228 -10.90 -13.15 0.79
CA ASP A 228 -10.76 -13.57 2.20
C ASP A 228 -9.45 -14.35 2.47
N SER A 229 -8.80 -14.88 1.43
CA SER A 229 -7.52 -15.62 1.50
C SER A 229 -6.77 -15.58 0.17
N LEU A 230 -5.48 -15.90 0.20
CA LEU A 230 -4.68 -16.03 -1.03
C LEU A 230 -5.14 -17.23 -1.87
N THR A 231 -5.62 -18.29 -1.23
CA THR A 231 -6.27 -19.42 -1.91
C THR A 231 -7.46 -18.97 -2.74
N ASP A 232 -8.38 -18.20 -2.16
CA ASP A 232 -9.56 -17.71 -2.89
C ASP A 232 -9.17 -16.76 -4.03
N TRP A 233 -8.17 -15.90 -3.81
CA TRP A 233 -7.63 -15.02 -4.85
C TRP A 233 -7.13 -15.79 -6.08
N VAL A 234 -6.24 -16.77 -5.87
CA VAL A 234 -5.67 -17.60 -6.96
C VAL A 234 -6.74 -18.46 -7.65
N LEU A 235 -7.78 -18.86 -6.92
CA LEU A 235 -8.90 -19.65 -7.46
C LEU A 235 -10.01 -18.81 -8.10
N ASP A 236 -9.85 -17.49 -8.18
CA ASP A 236 -10.84 -16.56 -8.71
C ASP A 236 -12.18 -16.61 -7.97
N ARG A 237 -12.10 -16.50 -6.64
CA ARG A 237 -13.24 -16.45 -5.71
C ARG A 237 -13.27 -15.10 -5.00
N GLU A 238 -13.39 -14.05 -5.80
CA GLU A 238 -13.36 -12.67 -5.32
C GLU A 238 -14.49 -12.37 -4.33
N THR A 239 -14.15 -11.58 -3.32
CA THR A 239 -15.10 -11.07 -2.34
C THR A 239 -15.21 -9.57 -2.52
N HIS A 240 -16.32 -9.09 -3.06
CA HIS A 240 -16.57 -7.66 -3.12
C HIS A 240 -17.20 -7.17 -1.83
N GLU A 241 -16.51 -6.29 -1.12
CA GLU A 241 -17.14 -5.52 -0.05
C GLU A 241 -18.27 -4.67 -0.62
N ARG A 242 -19.49 -4.94 -0.18
CA ARG A 242 -20.60 -4.02 -0.40
C ARG A 242 -20.41 -2.83 0.52
N ARG A 243 -19.93 -1.71 -0.01
CA ARG A 243 -19.94 -0.39 0.67
C ARG A 243 -21.38 -0.04 1.06
N HIS A 244 -21.81 -0.43 2.26
CA HIS A 244 -23.09 -0.03 2.81
C HIS A 244 -23.00 1.43 3.26
N ARG A 245 -23.40 2.36 2.38
CA ARG A 245 -23.51 3.78 2.71
C ARG A 245 -24.67 3.97 3.70
N ARG A 246 -24.37 4.07 4.99
CA ARG A 246 -25.31 4.67 5.94
C ARG A 246 -25.38 6.18 5.70
N GLU A 247 -26.57 6.76 5.90
CA GLU A 247 -26.79 8.20 5.92
C GLU A 247 -26.23 8.80 7.24
N GLU A 248 -24.92 8.71 7.43
CA GLU A 248 -24.22 9.44 8.49
C GLU A 248 -23.81 10.82 7.95
N PRO A 249 -23.90 11.89 8.76
CA PRO A 249 -23.41 13.20 8.34
C PRO A 249 -21.91 13.12 7.98
N PRO A 250 -21.48 13.82 6.92
CA PRO A 250 -20.14 13.64 6.38
C PRO A 250 -19.09 14.10 7.39
N LEU A 251 -18.13 13.23 7.70
CA LEU A 251 -17.02 13.55 8.62
C LEU A 251 -16.07 14.59 8.03
N VAL A 252 -16.13 14.80 6.72
CA VAL A 252 -15.36 15.78 5.97
C VAL A 252 -16.30 16.84 5.40
N ALA A 253 -16.01 18.10 5.69
CA ALA A 253 -16.72 19.23 5.11
C ALA A 253 -15.79 20.11 4.28
N HIS A 254 -16.21 20.42 3.05
CA HIS A 254 -15.56 21.42 2.22
C HIS A 254 -16.38 22.70 2.24
N VAL A 255 -15.82 23.73 2.85
CA VAL A 255 -16.43 25.06 2.93
C VAL A 255 -15.76 25.96 1.91
N ASN A 256 -16.50 26.35 0.87
CA ASN A 256 -16.01 27.16 -0.24
C ASN A 256 -17.18 27.78 -1.04
N HIS A 257 -16.85 28.51 -2.10
CA HIS A 257 -17.85 29.14 -2.97
C HIS A 257 -18.73 28.15 -3.78
N ALA A 258 -18.44 26.84 -3.83
CA ALA A 258 -19.17 25.83 -4.62
C ALA A 258 -19.92 24.79 -3.78
N SER A 259 -19.53 24.58 -2.53
CA SER A 259 -20.09 23.58 -1.60
C SER A 259 -20.78 24.28 -0.41
N ILE A 260 -20.39 23.96 0.83
CA ILE A 260 -20.95 24.54 2.06
C ILE A 260 -20.54 26.01 2.19
N LYS A 261 -21.51 26.89 2.47
CA LYS A 261 -21.34 28.36 2.42
C LYS A 261 -20.97 28.99 3.76
N SER A 262 -20.79 28.20 4.82
CA SER A 262 -20.23 28.70 6.09
C SER A 262 -19.68 27.58 6.96
N VAL A 263 -18.69 27.92 7.79
CA VAL A 263 -18.20 27.01 8.84
C VAL A 263 -19.31 26.63 9.82
N ARG A 264 -20.25 27.53 10.09
CA ARG A 264 -21.40 27.27 10.97
C ARG A 264 -22.31 26.17 10.43
N GLU A 265 -22.51 26.12 9.11
CA GLU A 265 -23.34 25.11 8.45
C GLU A 265 -22.64 23.74 8.42
N ALA A 266 -21.32 23.71 8.28
CA ALA A 266 -20.52 22.49 8.35
C ALA A 266 -20.43 21.91 9.77
N ALA A 267 -20.60 22.72 10.81
CA ALA A 267 -20.34 22.31 12.18
C ALA A 267 -21.38 21.30 12.72
N HIS A 268 -20.94 20.07 12.97
CA HIS A 268 -21.66 19.06 13.75
C HIS A 268 -20.69 18.27 14.65
N PRO A 269 -21.17 17.57 15.69
CA PRO A 269 -20.30 16.88 16.65
C PRO A 269 -19.44 15.74 16.09
N GLY A 270 -19.71 15.29 14.86
CA GLY A 270 -18.94 14.26 14.18
C GLY A 270 -18.11 14.79 13.02
N LEU A 271 -17.93 16.11 12.92
CA LEU A 271 -17.07 16.69 11.90
C LEU A 271 -15.61 16.47 12.33
N GLU A 272 -14.86 15.72 11.53
CA GLU A 272 -13.45 15.40 11.77
C GLU A 272 -12.53 16.31 10.96
N VAL A 273 -12.88 16.59 9.69
CA VAL A 273 -12.06 17.39 8.78
C VAL A 273 -12.84 18.57 8.19
N LEU A 274 -12.25 19.75 8.28
CA LEU A 274 -12.77 20.97 7.69
C LEU A 274 -11.78 21.53 6.66
N SER A 275 -12.13 21.42 5.39
CA SER A 275 -11.37 22.00 4.27
C SER A 275 -11.95 23.38 3.92
N ILE A 276 -11.17 24.45 4.12
CA ILE A 276 -11.58 25.82 3.77
C ILE A 276 -10.94 26.21 2.44
N GLY A 277 -11.78 26.36 1.40
CA GLY A 277 -11.36 26.76 0.07
C GLY A 277 -11.59 28.24 -0.21
N VAL A 278 -11.40 28.62 -1.48
CA VAL A 278 -11.58 30.00 -1.94
C VAL A 278 -13.03 30.45 -1.78
N TRP A 279 -13.18 31.71 -1.38
CA TRP A 279 -14.45 32.41 -1.29
C TRP A 279 -14.51 33.50 -2.35
N ASP A 280 -15.65 33.63 -3.01
CA ASP A 280 -15.91 34.83 -3.82
C ASP A 280 -16.11 36.02 -2.87
N GLY A 281 -15.08 36.83 -2.68
CA GLY A 281 -15.16 38.11 -1.95
C GLY A 281 -14.08 38.39 -0.89
N ALA A 282 -12.80 38.18 -1.20
CA ALA A 282 -11.69 38.85 -0.53
C ALA A 282 -11.12 39.96 -1.42
#